data_AF-A0A2E8UJ61-F1
#
_entry.id   AF-A0A2E8UJ61-F1
#
_cell.length_a   1.000
_cell.length_b   1.000
_cell.length_c   1.000
_cell.angle_alpha   90.00
_cell.angle_beta   90.00
_cell.angle_gamma   90.00
#
_symmetry.space_group_name_H-M   'P 1'
#
loop_
_entity.id
_entity.type
_entity.pdbx_description
1 polymer ?
#
loop_
_entity_poly.entity_id
_entity_poly.type
_entity_poly.pdbx_seq_one_letter_code
_entity_poly.pdbx_strand_id
1 'polypeptide(L)'
;MRGRALIVVVAILLCPIASAHEAKDYTVLLRSDGTSPADIPAGVLVTTDRIFFMMVDAGDNKSQRILVDVDGDGNFSGSDDIHSPILTTSCALDDEGNKSDPDCAVTYTLEMGPSNGLLPGTVSFMIQHMNGTDASYNLSFTAHFSEDNHIEDEILIQPTGEDSDPRSMEAIARAGLAIGAVSVVLFGVVLIRQGRE
;
A
#
# COMPACT_ATOMS: atom_id res chain seq x y z
N MET A 1 -33.87 -8.44 23.22
CA MET A 1 -32.72 -7.51 23.32
C MET A 1 -31.41 -8.20 23.71
N ARG A 2 -31.38 -9.11 24.70
CA ARG A 2 -30.15 -9.79 25.17
C ARG A 2 -29.44 -10.68 24.13
N GLY A 3 -30.18 -11.40 23.29
CA GLY A 3 -29.58 -12.27 22.25
C GLY A 3 -28.93 -11.51 21.09
N ARG A 4 -29.46 -10.32 20.73
CA ARG A 4 -28.87 -9.47 19.68
C ARG A 4 -27.55 -8.85 20.14
N ALA A 5 -27.46 -8.45 21.40
CA ALA A 5 -26.22 -7.93 21.98
C ALA A 5 -25.11 -9.00 22.00
N LEU A 6 -25.46 -10.26 22.28
CA LEU A 6 -24.49 -11.37 22.29
C LEU A 6 -23.92 -11.66 20.89
N ILE A 7 -24.77 -11.63 19.85
CA ILE A 7 -24.34 -11.86 18.47
C ILE A 7 -23.37 -10.77 18.00
N VAL A 8 -23.63 -9.51 18.36
CA VAL A 8 -22.75 -8.39 18.01
C VAL A 8 -21.39 -8.52 18.70
N VAL A 9 -21.37 -8.90 19.99
CA VAL A 9 -20.10 -9.09 20.73
C VAL A 9 -19.29 -10.25 20.16
N VAL A 10 -19.94 -11.37 19.82
CA VAL A 10 -19.27 -12.53 19.20
C VAL A 10 -18.74 -12.17 17.80
N ALA A 11 -19.49 -11.39 17.01
CA ALA A 11 -19.03 -10.92 15.71
C ALA A 11 -17.80 -10.02 15.81
N ILE A 12 -17.74 -9.13 16.80
CA ILE A 12 -16.57 -8.25 17.04
C ILE A 12 -15.34 -9.08 17.48
N LEU A 13 -15.53 -10.11 18.30
CA LEU A 13 -14.44 -10.99 18.75
C LEU A 13 -13.90 -11.90 17.64
N LEU A 14 -14.68 -12.12 16.58
CA LEU A 14 -14.29 -12.91 15.40
C LEU A 14 -13.67 -12.04 14.30
N CYS A 15 -13.60 -10.72 14.47
CA CYS A 15 -12.89 -9.86 13.53
C CYS A 15 -11.38 -10.13 13.64
N PRO A 16 -10.70 -10.46 12.53
CA PRO A 16 -9.24 -10.55 12.55
C PRO A 16 -8.66 -9.21 12.95
N ILE A 17 -7.65 -9.25 13.83
CA ILE A 17 -6.82 -8.08 14.13
C ILE A 17 -5.92 -7.89 12.91
N ALA A 18 -6.17 -6.84 12.13
CA ALA A 18 -5.29 -6.49 11.03
C ALA A 18 -4.11 -5.69 11.59
N SER A 19 -2.91 -6.24 11.55
CA SER A 19 -1.68 -5.47 11.60
C SER A 19 -1.44 -4.94 10.19
N ALA A 20 -1.37 -3.62 10.05
CA ALA A 20 -0.96 -2.96 8.81
C ALA A 20 0.41 -2.33 9.06
N HIS A 21 1.28 -2.29 8.06
CA HIS A 21 2.58 -1.67 8.22
C HIS A 21 2.36 -0.16 8.38
N GLU A 22 3.27 0.48 9.11
CA GLU A 22 3.34 1.92 9.06
C GLU A 22 3.77 2.32 7.65
N ALA A 23 2.88 3.01 6.92
CA ALA A 23 3.14 3.52 5.58
C ALA A 23 4.36 4.45 5.59
N LYS A 24 5.28 4.23 4.64
CA LYS A 24 6.55 4.97 4.54
C LYS A 24 6.61 5.80 3.26
N ASP A 25 7.44 6.85 3.31
CA ASP A 25 7.79 7.66 2.16
C ASP A 25 9.15 7.26 1.62
N TYR A 26 9.18 6.74 0.40
CA TYR A 26 10.41 6.47 -0.34
C TYR A 26 10.73 7.65 -1.26
N THR A 27 11.84 8.35 -0.98
CA THR A 27 12.20 9.57 -1.72
C THR A 27 12.88 9.24 -3.04
N VAL A 28 12.39 9.84 -4.14
CA VAL A 28 13.01 9.80 -5.47
C VAL A 28 13.38 11.22 -5.87
N LEU A 29 14.67 11.45 -6.08
CA LEU A 29 15.17 12.75 -6.52
C LEU A 29 15.16 12.84 -8.04
N LEU A 30 14.53 13.87 -8.57
CA LEU A 30 14.46 14.17 -10.00
C LEU A 30 15.63 15.06 -10.41
N ARG A 31 16.42 14.63 -11.39
CA ARG A 31 17.61 15.33 -11.90
C ARG A 31 17.53 15.46 -13.42
N SER A 32 18.44 16.22 -14.03
CA SER A 32 18.49 16.36 -15.50
C SER A 32 18.94 15.09 -16.21
N ASP A 33 19.72 14.24 -15.55
CA ASP A 33 20.30 13.02 -16.12
C ASP A 33 19.52 11.75 -15.73
N GLY A 34 18.46 11.88 -14.93
CA GLY A 34 17.67 10.75 -14.45
C GLY A 34 17.10 10.97 -13.06
N THR A 35 16.77 9.87 -12.42
CA THR A 35 16.29 9.84 -11.04
C THR A 35 17.32 9.20 -10.11
N SER A 36 17.24 9.52 -8.82
CA SER A 36 18.00 8.83 -7.78
C SER A 36 17.04 8.33 -6.70
N PRO A 37 16.86 7.00 -6.55
CA PRO A 37 17.45 5.94 -7.38
C PRO A 37 16.90 5.94 -8.81
N ALA A 38 17.54 5.17 -9.71
CA ALA A 38 17.12 5.03 -11.10
C ALA A 38 15.81 4.23 -11.25
N ASP A 39 15.57 3.27 -10.35
CA ASP A 39 14.36 2.45 -10.27
C ASP A 39 14.18 1.99 -8.80
N ILE A 40 13.00 1.53 -8.44
CA ILE A 40 12.72 0.93 -7.12
C ILE A 40 12.49 -0.59 -7.28
N PRO A 41 13.43 -1.43 -6.82
CA PRO A 41 13.31 -2.88 -6.95
C PRO A 41 12.30 -3.48 -5.97
N ALA A 42 11.96 -4.76 -6.20
CA ALA A 42 11.10 -5.52 -5.30
C ALA A 42 11.64 -5.58 -3.86
N GLY A 43 10.74 -5.66 -2.88
CA GLY A 43 11.07 -5.73 -1.46
C GLY A 43 11.36 -4.39 -0.79
N VAL A 44 11.26 -3.28 -1.52
CA VAL A 44 11.42 -1.92 -0.97
C VAL A 44 10.08 -1.31 -0.56
N LEU A 45 9.05 -1.46 -1.40
CA LEU A 45 7.72 -0.90 -1.20
C LEU A 45 6.70 -2.01 -1.00
N VAL A 46 5.70 -1.75 -0.16
CA VAL A 46 4.49 -2.56 -0.04
C VAL A 46 3.23 -1.69 -0.21
N THR A 47 2.06 -2.32 -0.36
CA THR A 47 0.78 -1.61 -0.54
C THR A 47 0.53 -0.60 0.58
N THR A 48 0.26 0.65 0.23
CA THR A 48 0.09 1.87 1.04
C THR A 48 1.37 2.64 1.39
N ASP A 49 2.56 2.14 1.04
CA ASP A 49 3.76 2.99 0.97
C ASP A 49 3.59 4.06 -0.10
N ARG A 50 4.37 5.14 -0.01
CA ARG A 50 4.31 6.27 -0.93
C ARG A 50 5.66 6.56 -1.57
N ILE A 51 5.65 6.93 -2.84
CA ILE A 51 6.84 7.49 -3.51
C ILE A 51 6.76 9.01 -3.39
N PHE A 52 7.81 9.60 -2.82
CA PHE A 52 7.95 11.05 -2.67
C PHE A 52 8.96 11.58 -3.70
N PHE A 53 8.45 12.13 -4.80
CA PHE A 53 9.26 12.74 -5.84
C PHE A 53 9.65 14.17 -5.44
N MET A 54 10.94 14.50 -5.53
CA MET A 54 11.46 15.84 -5.26
C MET A 54 12.27 16.36 -6.44
N MET A 55 11.91 17.56 -6.91
CA MET A 55 12.60 18.23 -8.00
C MET A 55 13.88 18.92 -7.49
N VAL A 56 15.05 18.41 -7.88
CA VAL A 56 16.36 18.93 -7.43
C VAL A 56 17.29 19.36 -8.58
N ASP A 57 16.83 19.30 -9.83
CA ASP A 57 17.62 19.67 -11.02
C ASP A 57 17.85 21.18 -11.12
N ALA A 58 19.01 21.68 -10.72
CA ALA A 58 19.34 23.11 -10.74
C ALA A 58 19.62 23.70 -12.14
N GLY A 59 19.24 23.02 -13.23
CA GLY A 59 19.41 23.53 -14.59
C GLY A 59 18.43 24.66 -14.93
N ASP A 60 18.90 25.65 -15.70
CA ASP A 60 18.29 26.99 -15.78
C ASP A 60 16.82 27.10 -16.25
N ASN A 61 16.20 26.06 -16.81
CA ASN A 61 14.80 26.12 -17.29
C ASN A 61 14.14 24.72 -17.36
N LYS A 62 14.52 23.80 -16.47
CA LYS A 62 14.04 22.42 -16.54
C LYS A 62 12.97 22.19 -15.49
N SER A 63 11.75 21.93 -15.95
CA SER A 63 10.68 21.38 -15.14
C SER A 63 10.43 19.92 -15.54
N GLN A 64 9.79 19.15 -14.69
CA GLN A 64 9.52 17.74 -14.95
C GLN A 64 8.10 17.37 -14.55
N ARG A 65 7.51 16.40 -15.25
CA ARG A 65 6.20 15.84 -14.95
C ARG A 65 6.30 14.33 -14.87
N ILE A 66 5.69 13.74 -13.85
CA ILE A 66 5.60 12.29 -13.69
C ILE A 66 4.30 11.82 -14.30
N LEU A 67 4.37 10.80 -15.14
CA LEU A 67 3.24 10.09 -15.70
C LEU A 67 3.32 8.64 -15.26
N VAL A 68 2.20 8.09 -14.82
CA VAL A 68 2.07 6.72 -14.31
C VAL A 68 1.16 5.96 -15.25
N ASP A 69 1.65 4.84 -15.76
CA ASP A 69 0.87 3.87 -16.53
C ASP A 69 0.21 2.92 -15.54
N VAL A 70 -1.06 3.18 -15.24
CA VAL A 70 -1.79 2.54 -14.14
C VAL A 70 -2.30 1.15 -14.53
N ASP A 71 -2.72 0.97 -15.79
CA ASP A 71 -3.26 -0.29 -16.30
C ASP A 71 -2.21 -1.16 -17.03
N GLY A 72 -1.02 -0.62 -17.29
CA GLY A 72 0.13 -1.35 -17.81
C GLY A 72 0.09 -1.56 -19.33
N ASP A 73 -0.67 -0.75 -20.07
CA ASP A 73 -0.82 -0.89 -21.52
C ASP A 73 0.29 -0.17 -22.32
N GLY A 74 1.16 0.58 -21.63
CA GLY A 74 2.26 1.35 -22.21
C GLY A 74 1.86 2.72 -22.77
N ASN A 75 0.59 3.10 -22.69
CA ASN A 75 0.08 4.43 -22.95
C ASN A 75 -0.05 5.18 -21.62
N PHE A 76 0.59 6.35 -21.51
CA PHE A 76 0.60 7.16 -20.28
C PHE A 76 -0.43 8.30 -20.30
N SER A 77 -1.41 8.23 -21.19
CA SER A 77 -2.41 9.29 -21.41
C SER A 77 -3.85 8.78 -21.46
N GLY A 78 -4.05 7.55 -21.00
CA GLY A 78 -5.36 6.95 -20.75
C GLY A 78 -6.13 7.68 -19.65
N SER A 79 -7.43 7.35 -19.53
CA SER A 79 -8.30 7.96 -18.52
C SER A 79 -7.98 7.52 -17.09
N ASP A 80 -7.38 6.35 -16.95
CA ASP A 80 -7.05 5.75 -15.66
C ASP A 80 -5.60 6.08 -15.23
N ASP A 81 -4.82 6.75 -16.09
CA ASP A 81 -3.45 7.15 -15.80
C ASP A 81 -3.36 8.37 -14.90
N ILE A 82 -2.28 8.43 -14.14
CA ILE A 82 -2.03 9.51 -13.19
C ILE A 82 -0.92 10.39 -13.69
N HIS A 83 -1.14 11.71 -13.63
CA HIS A 83 -0.12 12.69 -13.91
C HIS A 83 0.10 13.61 -12.72
N SER A 84 1.36 13.91 -12.41
CA SER A 84 1.69 14.96 -11.45
C SER A 84 1.40 16.36 -12.04
N PRO A 85 1.37 17.39 -11.17
CA PRO A 85 1.67 18.75 -11.60
C PRO A 85 3.04 18.84 -12.27
N ILE A 86 3.30 19.93 -12.99
CA ILE A 86 4.64 20.24 -13.48
C ILE A 86 5.48 20.68 -12.27
N LEU A 87 6.56 19.94 -12.01
CA LEU A 87 7.46 20.20 -10.91
C LEU A 87 8.61 21.11 -11.34
N THR A 88 8.89 22.12 -10.54
CA THR A 88 10.03 23.04 -10.67
C THR A 88 10.95 22.91 -9.45
N THR A 89 12.18 23.42 -9.52
CA THR A 89 13.10 23.38 -8.37
C THR A 89 12.73 24.30 -7.23
N SER A 90 11.97 25.36 -7.52
CA SER A 90 11.52 26.33 -6.54
C SER A 90 10.24 27.02 -7.02
N CYS A 91 9.50 27.56 -6.06
CA CYS A 91 8.36 28.43 -6.32
C CYS A 91 8.68 29.84 -5.84
N ALA A 92 8.34 30.84 -6.64
CA ALA A 92 8.41 32.23 -6.22
C ALA A 92 7.48 32.45 -5.02
N LEU A 93 7.95 33.24 -4.04
CA LEU A 93 7.18 33.61 -2.87
C LEU A 93 6.80 35.10 -2.94
N ASP A 94 5.62 35.44 -2.45
CA ASP A 94 5.17 36.81 -2.25
C ASP A 94 5.82 37.46 -1.01
N ASP A 95 5.50 38.73 -0.76
CA ASP A 95 6.02 39.51 0.36
C ASP A 95 5.60 38.93 1.73
N GLU A 96 4.54 38.10 1.75
CA GLU A 96 4.04 37.40 2.94
C GLU A 96 4.62 35.99 3.11
N GLY A 97 5.47 35.52 2.18
CA GLY A 97 6.09 34.20 2.20
C GLY A 97 5.22 33.06 1.68
N ASN A 98 4.07 33.35 1.07
CA ASN A 98 3.24 32.35 0.39
C ASN A 98 3.72 32.19 -1.05
N LYS A 99 3.34 31.09 -1.71
CA LYS A 99 3.63 30.92 -3.14
C LYS A 99 2.90 32.00 -3.95
N SER A 100 3.64 32.72 -4.79
CA SER A 100 3.05 33.69 -5.74
C SER A 100 2.19 32.99 -6.80
N ASP A 101 2.54 31.74 -7.12
CA ASP A 101 1.77 30.85 -7.99
C ASP A 101 1.28 29.62 -7.17
N PRO A 102 -0.03 29.47 -6.95
CA PRO A 102 -0.57 28.35 -6.17
C PRO A 102 -0.37 26.99 -6.86
N ASP A 103 -0.27 26.97 -8.20
CA ASP A 103 -0.12 25.74 -8.98
C ASP A 103 1.34 25.29 -9.08
N CYS A 104 2.29 26.14 -8.69
CA CYS A 104 3.69 25.77 -8.62
C CYS A 104 3.94 24.67 -7.57
N ALA A 105 4.59 23.60 -7.99
CA ALA A 105 4.94 22.47 -7.14
C ALA A 105 6.42 22.11 -7.27
N VAL A 106 7.03 21.70 -6.16
CA VAL A 106 8.43 21.24 -6.10
C VAL A 106 8.55 19.75 -5.77
N THR A 107 7.44 19.15 -5.34
CA THR A 107 7.34 17.76 -4.90
C THR A 107 6.02 17.16 -5.34
N TYR A 108 5.98 15.84 -5.46
CA TYR A 108 4.77 15.06 -5.72
C TYR A 108 4.82 13.76 -4.92
N THR A 109 3.73 13.40 -4.25
CA THR A 109 3.62 12.15 -3.50
C THR A 109 2.57 11.26 -4.14
N LEU A 110 2.94 10.03 -4.44
CA LEU A 110 2.04 9.00 -4.95
C LEU A 110 1.96 7.84 -3.97
N GLU A 111 0.75 7.49 -3.54
CA GLU A 111 0.53 6.27 -2.75
C GLU A 111 0.47 5.04 -3.67
N MET A 112 1.22 4.01 -3.32
CA MET A 112 1.27 2.74 -4.02
C MET A 112 0.15 1.84 -3.51
N GLY A 113 -1.00 1.87 -4.17
CA GLY A 113 -2.10 1.00 -3.79
C GLY A 113 -3.43 1.32 -4.47
N PRO A 114 -4.49 0.61 -4.06
CA PRO A 114 -5.79 0.65 -4.74
C PRO A 114 -6.48 2.01 -4.72
N SER A 115 -6.12 2.90 -3.79
CA SER A 115 -6.61 4.28 -3.72
C SER A 115 -6.30 5.08 -5.00
N ASN A 116 -5.20 4.71 -5.68
CA ASN A 116 -4.73 5.28 -6.94
C ASN A 116 -4.89 4.29 -8.11
N GLY A 117 -5.71 3.24 -7.97
CA GLY A 117 -5.90 2.23 -9.00
C GLY A 117 -4.70 1.27 -9.20
N LEU A 118 -3.66 1.39 -8.39
CA LEU A 118 -2.45 0.57 -8.51
C LEU A 118 -2.62 -0.75 -7.76
N LEU A 119 -2.21 -1.85 -8.41
CA LEU A 119 -2.16 -3.19 -7.81
C LEU A 119 -0.70 -3.64 -7.62
N PRO A 120 -0.41 -4.48 -6.62
CA PRO A 120 0.93 -5.01 -6.39
C PRO A 120 1.57 -5.59 -7.66
N GLY A 121 2.82 -5.23 -7.89
CA GLY A 121 3.56 -5.55 -9.10
C GLY A 121 4.51 -4.43 -9.50
N THR A 122 4.95 -4.47 -10.76
CA THR A 122 5.77 -3.42 -11.37
C THR A 122 4.88 -2.37 -12.00
N VAL A 123 5.06 -1.12 -11.57
CA VAL A 123 4.40 0.05 -12.15
C VAL A 123 5.41 0.80 -13.01
N SER A 124 4.97 1.15 -14.22
CA SER A 124 5.77 1.91 -15.17
C SER A 124 5.49 3.40 -15.02
N PHE A 125 6.56 4.18 -15.04
CA PHE A 125 6.52 5.63 -14.99
C PHE A 125 7.30 6.21 -16.17
N MET A 126 6.83 7.38 -16.61
CA MET A 126 7.54 8.21 -17.55
C MET A 126 7.77 9.58 -16.92
N ILE A 127 9.04 9.97 -16.82
CA ILE A 127 9.45 11.31 -16.39
C ILE A 127 9.59 12.16 -17.63
N GLN A 128 8.63 13.05 -17.86
CA GLN A 128 8.65 14.04 -18.93
C GLN A 128 9.48 15.24 -18.50
N HIS A 129 10.61 15.49 -19.15
CA HIS A 129 11.32 16.75 -19.03
C HIS A 129 10.65 17.79 -19.90
N MET A 130 10.34 18.93 -19.29
CA MET A 130 9.59 20.01 -19.89
C MET A 130 10.52 21.20 -20.13
N ASN A 131 10.31 21.91 -21.24
CA ASN A 131 10.89 23.21 -21.51
C ASN A 131 9.74 24.23 -21.58
N GLY A 132 9.44 24.86 -20.45
CA GLY A 132 8.17 25.58 -20.27
C GLY A 132 6.99 24.60 -20.24
N THR A 133 6.08 24.71 -21.20
CA THR A 133 4.89 23.84 -21.33
C THR A 133 5.06 22.69 -22.32
N ASP A 134 6.16 22.66 -23.07
CA ASP A 134 6.40 21.65 -24.10
C ASP A 134 7.27 20.51 -23.56
N ALA A 135 6.89 19.28 -23.86
CA ALA A 135 7.71 18.10 -23.55
C ALA A 135 8.96 18.09 -24.45
N SER A 136 10.12 17.94 -23.82
CA SER A 136 11.44 17.93 -24.47
C SER A 136 11.92 16.51 -24.74
N TYR A 137 12.02 15.69 -23.69
CA TYR A 137 12.38 14.28 -23.77
C TYR A 137 11.83 13.54 -22.54
N ASN A 138 11.83 12.21 -22.62
CA ASN A 138 11.27 11.34 -21.59
C ASN A 138 12.35 10.39 -21.05
N LEU A 139 12.27 10.09 -19.76
CA LEU A 139 13.03 9.03 -19.12
C LEU A 139 12.07 8.01 -18.51
N SER A 140 12.41 6.73 -18.62
CA SER A 140 11.66 5.67 -17.98
C SER A 140 12.09 5.50 -16.52
N PHE A 141 11.14 5.18 -15.66
CA PHE A 141 11.36 4.80 -14.27
C PHE A 141 10.38 3.69 -13.92
N THR A 142 10.81 2.72 -13.15
CA THR A 142 9.95 1.63 -12.69
C THR A 142 9.99 1.50 -11.18
N ALA A 143 8.85 1.16 -10.59
CA ALA A 143 8.77 0.82 -9.17
C ALA A 143 8.01 -0.47 -8.97
N HIS A 144 8.58 -1.38 -8.18
CA HIS A 144 7.89 -2.58 -7.75
C HIS A 144 7.39 -2.44 -6.32
N PHE A 145 6.13 -2.80 -6.06
CA PHE A 145 5.59 -2.91 -4.71
C PHE A 145 4.83 -4.23 -4.53
N SER A 146 4.90 -4.80 -3.33
CA SER A 146 4.21 -6.06 -2.99
C SER A 146 3.00 -5.84 -2.10
N GLU A 147 2.21 -6.90 -1.88
CA GLU A 147 1.18 -6.87 -0.83
C GLU A 147 1.80 -6.59 0.55
N ASP A 148 1.06 -5.85 1.38
CA ASP A 148 1.39 -5.66 2.78
C ASP A 148 0.95 -6.89 3.59
N ASN A 149 1.82 -7.90 3.64
CA ASN A 149 1.58 -9.13 4.38
C ASN A 149 2.27 -9.08 5.75
N HIS A 150 1.49 -8.80 6.80
CA HIS A 150 1.92 -9.02 8.18
C HIS A 150 1.63 -10.46 8.56
N ILE A 151 2.66 -11.30 8.49
CA ILE A 151 2.70 -12.45 9.39
C ILE A 151 3.14 -11.85 10.71
N GLU A 152 2.25 -11.78 11.71
CA GLU A 152 2.71 -11.62 13.08
C GLU A 152 3.75 -12.73 13.27
N ASP A 153 5.01 -12.35 13.45
CA ASP A 153 6.02 -13.26 13.96
C ASP A 153 5.48 -13.59 15.35
N GLU A 154 4.63 -14.63 15.43
CA GLU A 154 4.36 -15.32 16.67
C GLU A 154 5.76 -15.54 17.19
N ILE A 155 6.10 -14.89 18.30
CA ILE A 155 7.37 -15.06 18.96
C ILE A 155 7.40 -16.53 19.34
N LEU A 156 7.82 -17.36 18.39
CA LEU A 156 8.17 -18.74 18.57
C LEU A 156 9.44 -18.61 19.39
N ILE A 157 9.25 -18.58 20.70
CA ILE A 157 10.26 -19.07 21.62
C ILE A 157 10.58 -20.45 21.07
N GLN A 158 11.61 -20.55 20.24
CA GLN A 158 12.07 -21.81 19.70
C GLN A 158 12.35 -22.69 20.91
N PRO A 159 11.57 -23.76 21.15
CA PRO A 159 12.04 -24.78 22.04
C PRO A 159 13.20 -25.40 21.27
N THR A 160 14.41 -25.16 21.78
CA THR A 160 15.58 -25.93 21.37
C THR A 160 15.18 -27.41 21.40
N GLY A 161 15.38 -28.08 20.27
CA GLY A 161 14.65 -29.29 19.92
C GLY A 161 14.73 -30.40 20.97
N GLU A 162 13.59 -31.08 21.16
CA GLU A 162 13.59 -32.44 21.69
C GLU A 162 12.42 -33.23 21.06
N ASP A 163 12.73 -34.49 20.77
CA ASP A 163 12.02 -35.48 19.97
C ASP A 163 10.48 -35.50 20.17
N SER A 164 9.71 -35.37 19.07
CA SER A 164 8.24 -35.41 19.12
C SER A 164 7.72 -36.85 19.09
N ASP A 165 7.28 -37.36 20.25
CA ASP A 165 6.59 -38.65 20.41
C ASP A 165 5.24 -38.66 19.63
N PRO A 166 5.03 -39.64 18.71
CA PRO A 166 3.84 -39.72 17.86
C PRO A 166 2.51 -39.90 18.62
N ARG A 167 2.51 -40.17 19.93
CA ARG A 167 1.27 -40.22 20.75
C ARG A 167 0.62 -38.85 20.98
N SER A 168 1.39 -37.76 20.86
CA SER A 168 0.92 -36.38 21.09
C SER A 168 -0.12 -35.91 20.05
N MET A 169 0.10 -36.28 18.78
CA MET A 169 -0.74 -35.81 17.67
C MET A 169 -2.17 -36.38 17.71
N GLU A 170 -2.37 -37.58 18.28
CA GLU A 170 -3.70 -38.17 18.41
C GLU A 170 -4.54 -37.46 19.48
N ALA A 171 -3.90 -36.93 20.53
CA ALA A 171 -4.58 -36.17 21.59
C ALA A 171 -5.04 -34.79 21.10
N ILE A 172 -4.22 -34.12 20.29
CA ILE A 172 -4.56 -32.81 19.70
C ILE A 172 -5.69 -32.96 18.67
N ALA A 173 -5.65 -34.00 17.82
CA ALA A 173 -6.71 -34.28 16.86
C ALA A 173 -8.06 -34.58 17.52
N ARG A 174 -8.05 -35.28 18.67
CA ARG A 174 -9.27 -35.56 19.45
C ARG A 174 -9.82 -34.33 20.18
N ALA A 175 -8.97 -33.40 20.60
CA ALA A 175 -9.40 -32.17 21.25
C ALA A 175 -10.08 -31.19 20.27
N GLY A 176 -9.57 -31.07 19.02
CA GLY A 176 -10.16 -30.20 18.00
C GLY A 176 -11.58 -30.63 17.57
N LEU A 177 -11.85 -31.94 17.56
CA LEU A 177 -13.15 -32.48 17.15
C LEU A 177 -14.27 -32.23 18.18
N ALA A 178 -13.92 -32.10 19.47
CA ALA A 178 -14.87 -31.84 20.55
C ALA A 178 -15.37 -30.38 20.56
N ILE A 179 -14.52 -29.43 20.17
CA ILE A 179 -14.86 -27.99 20.19
C ILE A 179 -15.80 -27.63 19.03
N GLY A 180 -15.63 -28.27 17.86
CA GLY A 180 -16.51 -28.06 16.70
C GLY A 180 -17.95 -28.55 16.93
N ALA A 181 -18.12 -29.68 17.61
CA ALA A 181 -19.44 -30.26 17.87
C ALA A 181 -20.28 -29.44 18.86
N VAL A 182 -19.64 -28.82 19.88
CA VAL A 182 -20.34 -28.00 20.88
C VAL A 182 -20.87 -26.70 20.28
N SER A 183 -20.13 -26.09 19.35
CA SER A 183 -20.50 -24.83 18.68
C SER A 183 -21.71 -24.99 17.74
N VAL A 184 -21.77 -26.10 16.98
CA VAL A 184 -22.91 -26.38 16.08
C VAL A 184 -24.18 -26.70 16.87
N VAL A 185 -24.06 -27.42 18.00
CA VAL A 185 -25.21 -27.77 18.85
C VAL A 185 -25.78 -26.54 19.56
N LEU A 186 -24.94 -25.64 20.06
CA LEU A 186 -25.40 -24.39 20.69
C LEU A 186 -26.12 -23.46 19.69
N PHE A 187 -25.61 -23.34 18.46
CA PHE A 187 -26.27 -22.56 17.40
C PHE A 187 -27.62 -23.18 16.98
N GLY A 188 -27.69 -24.51 16.83
CA GLY A 188 -28.93 -25.21 16.48
C GLY A 188 -30.03 -25.07 17.53
N VAL A 189 -29.70 -25.17 18.82
CA VAL A 189 -30.68 -25.03 19.92
C VAL A 189 -31.22 -23.59 20.04
N VAL A 190 -30.40 -22.58 19.73
CA VAL A 190 -30.83 -21.18 19.73
C VAL A 190 -31.80 -20.88 18.58
N LEU A 191 -31.56 -21.44 17.38
CA LEU A 191 -32.45 -21.26 16.23
C LEU A 191 -33.80 -21.97 16.41
N ILE A 192 -33.83 -23.16 17.01
CA ILE A 192 -35.08 -23.89 17.28
C ILE A 192 -35.95 -23.16 18.33
N ARG A 193 -35.33 -22.44 19.28
CA ARG A 193 -36.07 -21.67 20.29
C ARG A 193 -36.63 -20.35 19.76
N GLN A 194 -36.04 -19.75 18.73
CA GLN A 194 -36.57 -18.52 18.12
C GLN A 194 -37.69 -18.74 17.10
N GLY A 195 -37.87 -19.97 16.59
CA GLY A 195 -38.97 -20.31 15.68
C GLY A 195 -40.28 -20.71 16.38
N ARG A 196 -40.36 -20.58 17.71
CA ARG A 196 -41.51 -21.05 18.51
C ARG A 196 -42.06 -20.01 19.48
N GLU A 197 -41.97 -18.74 19.12
CA GLU A 197 -42.80 -17.64 19.63
C GLU A 197 -43.38 -16.83 18.48
#